data_AF-A0A1L8CUB7-F1
#
_entry.id   AF-A0A1L8CUB7-F1
#
_cell.length_a   1.000
_cell.length_b   1.000
_cell.length_c   1.000
_cell.angle_alpha   90.00
_cell.angle_beta   90.00
_cell.angle_gamma   90.00
#
_symmetry.space_group_name_H-M   'P 1'
#
loop_
_entity.id
_entity.type
_entity.pdbx_description
1 polymer ?
#
loop_
_entity_poly.entity_id
_entity_poly.type
_entity_poly.pdbx_seq_one_letter_code
_entity_poly.pdbx_strand_id
1 'polypeptide(L)'
;MGNKVLKMLKEDNFSLPSSEKILLKSLSTLTREERKKYYQELVPILKKLKIDLKSFFKANPQQRERYLNALIEDILASNGNINILNLTIIKALGSLSFYHLLNSKAKERNIKLTLQTNNFTFIIWLFVFFLILIYILLNRR
;
A
#
# COMPACT_ATOMS: atom_id res chain seq x y z
N MET A 1 -10.34 17.20 -4.09
CA MET A 1 -10.15 16.24 -5.18
C MET A 1 -10.59 14.86 -4.70
N GLY A 2 -11.61 14.27 -5.31
CA GLY A 2 -12.11 12.95 -4.92
C GLY A 2 -11.13 11.85 -5.35
N ASN A 3 -10.92 10.87 -4.48
CA ASN A 3 -10.08 9.70 -4.76
C ASN A 3 -10.62 8.99 -6.02
N LYS A 4 -9.82 8.94 -7.10
CA LYS A 4 -10.23 8.41 -8.39
C LYS A 4 -10.51 6.92 -8.29
N VAL A 5 -9.71 6.22 -7.51
CA VAL A 5 -9.87 4.79 -7.24
C VAL A 5 -11.19 4.48 -6.52
N LEU A 6 -11.65 5.35 -5.60
CA LEU A 6 -12.96 5.19 -4.95
C LEU A 6 -14.11 5.27 -5.96
N LYS A 7 -14.03 6.17 -6.95
CA LYS A 7 -15.06 6.29 -7.98
C LYS A 7 -15.12 5.04 -8.85
N MET A 8 -13.97 4.53 -9.27
CA MET A 8 -13.89 3.32 -10.08
C MET A 8 -14.49 2.11 -9.35
N LEU A 9 -14.22 1.95 -8.05
CA LEU A 9 -14.82 0.85 -7.28
C LEU A 9 -16.35 0.91 -7.24
N LYS A 10 -16.92 2.12 -7.19
CA LYS A 10 -18.38 2.30 -7.24
C LYS A 10 -18.93 1.99 -8.63
N GLU A 11 -18.23 2.39 -9.69
CA GLU A 11 -18.59 2.11 -11.09
C GLU A 11 -18.56 0.60 -11.38
N ASP A 12 -17.59 -0.14 -10.84
CA ASP A 12 -17.48 -1.59 -10.99
C ASP A 12 -18.34 -2.38 -9.97
N ASN A 13 -19.27 -1.72 -9.29
CA ASN A 13 -20.24 -2.30 -8.35
C ASN A 13 -19.65 -3.02 -7.13
N PHE A 14 -18.46 -2.61 -6.66
CA PHE A 14 -17.92 -3.12 -5.40
C PHE A 14 -18.65 -2.50 -4.20
N SER A 15 -19.13 -3.37 -3.31
CA SER A 15 -19.71 -2.93 -2.04
C SER A 15 -18.61 -2.37 -1.12
N LEU A 16 -18.74 -1.09 -0.79
CA LEU A 16 -17.85 -0.40 0.14
C LEU A 16 -18.50 -0.34 1.52
N PRO A 17 -17.73 -0.50 2.61
CA PRO A 17 -18.28 -0.35 3.95
C PRO A 17 -18.71 1.09 4.19
N SER A 18 -19.75 1.26 5.01
CA SER A 18 -20.33 2.56 5.38
C SER A 18 -19.35 3.56 6.00
N SER A 19 -18.16 3.10 6.42
CA SER A 19 -17.08 3.94 6.96
C SER A 19 -16.08 4.40 5.88
N GLU A 20 -16.57 4.87 4.73
CA GLU A 20 -15.73 5.33 3.60
C GLU A 20 -14.69 6.38 4.01
N LYS A 21 -15.04 7.27 4.95
CA LYS A 21 -14.12 8.32 5.46
C LYS A 21 -12.85 7.75 6.10
N ILE A 22 -12.94 6.60 6.76
CA ILE A 22 -11.77 5.94 7.38
C ILE A 22 -10.88 5.35 6.28
N LEU A 23 -11.47 4.79 5.22
CA LEU A 23 -10.72 4.17 4.11
C LEU A 23 -9.84 5.16 3.33
N LEU A 24 -10.25 6.42 3.31
CA LEU A 24 -9.54 7.51 2.63
C LEU A 24 -8.38 8.10 3.47
N LYS A 25 -8.26 7.71 4.75
CA LYS A 25 -7.15 8.09 5.60
C LYS A 25 -5.99 7.11 5.48
N SER A 26 -4.79 7.57 5.81
CA SER A 26 -3.64 6.69 6.03
C SER A 26 -3.74 6.03 7.41
N LEU A 27 -3.16 4.84 7.57
CA LEU A 27 -3.15 4.15 8.87
C LEU A 27 -2.49 4.98 9.98
N SER A 28 -1.48 5.79 9.63
CA SER A 28 -0.77 6.65 10.57
C SER A 28 -1.64 7.78 11.13
N THR A 29 -2.61 8.27 10.36
CA THR A 29 -3.46 9.42 10.72
C THR A 29 -4.75 9.03 11.43
N LEU A 30 -5.00 7.73 11.62
CA LEU A 30 -6.17 7.26 12.36
C LEU A 30 -6.07 7.58 13.86
N THR A 31 -7.17 8.09 14.43
CA THR A 31 -7.32 8.24 15.88
C THR A 31 -7.42 6.87 16.58
N ARG A 32 -7.32 6.84 17.90
CA ARG A 32 -7.45 5.59 18.69
C ARG A 32 -8.78 4.87 18.42
N GLU A 33 -9.89 5.61 18.41
CA GLU A 33 -11.22 5.05 18.13
C GLU A 33 -11.34 4.56 16.68
N GLU A 34 -10.80 5.31 15.72
CA GLU A 34 -10.79 4.91 14.32
C GLU A 34 -9.94 3.66 14.08
N ARG A 35 -8.80 3.51 14.79
CA ARG A 35 -7.99 2.29 14.74
C ARG A 35 -8.74 1.10 15.29
N LYS A 36 -9.40 1.25 16.45
CA LYS A 36 -10.22 0.18 17.03
C LYS A 36 -11.30 -0.28 16.03
N LYS A 37 -12.04 0.68 15.46
CA LYS A 37 -13.05 0.39 14.44
C LYS A 37 -12.45 -0.25 13.19
N TYR A 38 -11.30 0.24 12.74
CA TYR A 38 -10.59 -0.33 11.59
C TYR A 38 -10.26 -1.80 11.81
N TYR A 39 -9.63 -2.15 12.92
CA TYR A 39 -9.21 -3.53 13.19
C TYR A 39 -10.38 -4.47 13.47
N GLN A 40 -11.42 -4.01 14.15
CA GLN A 40 -12.56 -4.84 14.54
C GLN A 40 -13.56 -5.04 13.39
N GLU A 41 -13.89 -3.98 12.65
CA GLU A 41 -14.98 -4.00 11.67
C GLU A 41 -14.48 -3.98 10.22
N LEU A 42 -13.47 -3.15 9.91
CA LEU A 42 -13.08 -2.92 8.51
C LEU A 42 -12.11 -3.96 7.97
N VAL A 43 -11.15 -4.42 8.77
CA VAL A 43 -10.18 -5.45 8.35
C VAL A 43 -10.84 -6.71 7.75
N PRO A 44 -11.86 -7.34 8.36
CA PRO A 44 -12.49 -8.51 7.76
C PRO A 44 -13.18 -8.19 6.42
N ILE A 45 -13.84 -7.03 6.32
CA ILE A 45 -14.49 -6.58 5.08
C ILE A 45 -13.45 -6.34 3.98
N LEU A 46 -12.35 -5.66 4.31
CA LEU A 46 -11.25 -5.38 3.38
C LEU A 46 -10.53 -6.65 2.93
N LYS A 47 -10.47 -7.68 3.78
CA LYS A 47 -9.94 -9.00 3.40
C LYS A 47 -10.82 -9.65 2.33
N LYS A 48 -12.15 -9.57 2.46
CA LYS A 48 -13.09 -10.06 1.44
C LYS A 48 -12.96 -9.26 0.15
N LEU A 49 -13.01 -7.93 0.24
CA LEU A 49 -12.84 -7.04 -0.90
C LEU A 49 -11.52 -7.32 -1.67
N LYS A 50 -10.42 -7.56 -0.95
CA LYS A 50 -9.14 -7.92 -1.58
C LYS A 50 -9.24 -9.19 -2.42
N ILE A 51 -9.96 -10.21 -1.93
CA ILE A 51 -10.14 -11.48 -2.64
C ILE A 51 -10.97 -11.24 -3.89
N ASP A 52 -12.07 -10.52 -3.77
CA ASP A 52 -12.97 -10.19 -4.88
C ASP A 52 -12.23 -9.39 -5.96
N LEU A 53 -11.47 -8.37 -5.56
CA LEU A 53 -10.62 -7.59 -6.46
C LEU A 53 -9.55 -8.44 -7.15
N LYS A 54 -8.92 -9.36 -6.43
CA LYS A 54 -7.91 -10.24 -7.02
C LYS A 54 -8.52 -11.12 -8.12
N SER A 55 -9.71 -11.67 -7.89
CA SER A 55 -10.44 -12.44 -8.89
C SER A 55 -10.86 -11.57 -10.07
N PHE A 56 -11.38 -10.37 -9.80
CA PHE A 56 -11.78 -9.40 -10.81
C PHE A 56 -10.61 -8.99 -11.72
N PHE A 57 -9.45 -8.66 -11.16
CA PHE A 57 -8.26 -8.28 -11.92
C PHE A 57 -7.66 -9.45 -12.72
N LYS A 58 -7.81 -10.68 -12.23
CA LYS A 58 -7.40 -11.88 -12.98
C LYS A 58 -8.31 -12.10 -14.18
N ALA A 59 -9.61 -11.90 -14.03
CA ALA A 59 -10.59 -12.02 -15.10
C ALA A 59 -10.53 -10.84 -16.10
N ASN A 60 -10.13 -9.64 -15.64
CA ASN A 60 -10.14 -8.41 -16.43
C ASN A 60 -8.77 -7.70 -16.41
N PRO A 61 -7.80 -8.15 -17.23
CA PRO A 61 -6.47 -7.56 -17.29
C PRO A 61 -6.46 -6.07 -17.67
N GLN A 62 -7.39 -5.63 -18.52
CA GLN A 62 -7.51 -4.22 -18.90
C GLN A 62 -7.91 -3.36 -17.69
N GLN A 63 -8.86 -3.83 -16.88
CA GLN A 63 -9.27 -3.13 -15.66
C GLN A 63 -8.12 -3.11 -14.64
N ARG A 64 -7.36 -4.19 -14.53
CA ARG A 64 -6.14 -4.23 -13.70
C ARG A 64 -5.19 -3.08 -14.01
N GLU A 65 -4.92 -2.81 -15.29
CA GLU A 65 -4.06 -1.68 -15.71
C GLU A 65 -4.69 -0.32 -15.43
N ARG A 66 -6.00 -0.16 -15.66
CA ARG A 66 -6.71 1.10 -15.37
C ARG A 66 -6.64 1.44 -13.88
N TYR A 67 -6.87 0.45 -13.00
CA TYR A 67 -6.73 0.63 -11.55
C TYR A 67 -5.29 0.95 -11.15
N LEU A 68 -4.31 0.26 -11.73
CA LEU A 68 -2.89 0.51 -11.45
C LEU A 68 -2.51 1.97 -11.76
N ASN A 69 -2.89 2.45 -12.94
CA ASN A 69 -2.62 3.83 -13.36
C ASN A 69 -3.36 4.84 -12.47
N ALA A 70 -4.65 4.62 -12.21
CA ALA A 70 -5.43 5.50 -11.34
C ALA A 70 -4.84 5.59 -9.92
N LEU A 71 -4.41 4.45 -9.38
CA LEU A 71 -3.84 4.37 -8.04
C LEU A 71 -2.49 5.08 -7.95
N ILE A 72 -1.68 5.03 -9.01
CA ILE A 72 -0.41 5.76 -9.07
C ILE A 72 -0.63 7.26 -9.17
N GLU A 73 -1.56 7.71 -10.01
CA GLU A 73 -1.92 9.13 -10.07
C GLU A 73 -2.42 9.65 -8.72
N ASP A 74 -3.30 8.91 -8.03
CA ASP A 74 -3.81 9.29 -6.72
C ASP A 74 -2.68 9.40 -5.68
N ILE A 75 -1.72 8.45 -5.68
CA ILE A 75 -0.61 8.43 -4.72
C ILE A 75 0.41 9.53 -5.02
N LEU A 76 0.71 9.80 -6.30
CA LEU A 76 1.59 10.89 -6.69
C LEU A 76 0.98 12.24 -6.32
N ALA A 77 -0.32 12.43 -6.56
CA ALA A 77 -1.04 13.63 -6.17
C ALA A 77 -1.04 13.86 -4.63
N SER A 78 -0.93 12.78 -3.84
CA SER A 78 -0.81 12.84 -2.38
C SER A 78 0.63 12.71 -1.86
N ASN A 79 1.64 13.04 -2.68
CA ASN A 79 3.06 13.01 -2.32
C ASN A 79 3.55 11.66 -1.73
N GLY A 80 2.98 10.54 -2.20
CA GLY A 80 3.33 9.21 -1.70
C GLY A 80 2.52 8.74 -0.49
N ASN A 81 1.54 9.53 -0.02
CA ASN A 81 0.68 9.09 1.08
C ASN A 81 -0.31 8.00 0.62
N ILE A 82 -0.20 6.80 1.18
CA ILE A 82 -1.05 5.66 0.83
C ILE A 82 -2.16 5.53 1.88
N ASN A 83 -3.41 5.74 1.45
CA ASN A 83 -4.57 5.48 2.29
C ASN A 83 -4.93 3.98 2.37
N ILE A 84 -5.82 3.63 3.29
CA ILE A 84 -6.23 2.24 3.55
C ILE A 84 -6.85 1.57 2.32
N LEU A 85 -7.64 2.31 1.54
CA LEU A 85 -8.26 1.80 0.31
C LEU A 85 -7.20 1.44 -0.73
N ASN A 86 -6.30 2.38 -1.01
CA ASN A 86 -5.20 2.20 -1.95
C ASN A 86 -4.31 1.04 -1.50
N LEU A 87 -4.02 0.92 -0.19
CA LEU A 87 -3.27 -0.21 0.36
C LEU A 87 -3.95 -1.56 0.08
N THR A 88 -5.28 -1.62 0.21
CA THR A 88 -6.08 -2.83 -0.06
C THR A 88 -5.95 -3.23 -1.53
N ILE A 89 -6.02 -2.26 -2.44
CA ILE A 89 -5.98 -2.49 -3.89
C ILE A 89 -4.57 -2.85 -4.35
N ILE A 90 -3.54 -2.19 -3.83
CA ILE A 90 -2.12 -2.58 -4.07
C ILE A 90 -1.92 -4.05 -3.68
N LYS A 91 -2.44 -4.47 -2.51
CA LYS A 91 -2.35 -5.86 -2.06
C LYS A 91 -3.10 -6.83 -2.96
N ALA A 92 -4.12 -6.39 -3.70
CA ALA A 92 -4.83 -7.21 -4.69
C ALA A 92 -4.11 -7.25 -6.05
N LEU A 93 -3.58 -6.11 -6.53
CA LEU A 93 -2.88 -5.97 -7.81
C LEU A 93 -1.48 -6.62 -7.84
N GLY A 94 -0.82 -6.66 -6.68
CA GLY A 94 0.58 -7.05 -6.53
C GLY A 94 1.48 -5.84 -6.26
N SER A 95 2.25 -5.90 -5.17
CA SER A 95 3.08 -4.78 -4.70
C SER A 95 4.25 -4.47 -5.63
N LEU A 96 4.86 -5.49 -6.24
CA LEU A 96 6.08 -5.32 -7.02
C LEU A 96 5.84 -4.46 -8.29
N SER A 97 4.86 -4.82 -9.11
CA SER A 97 4.50 -4.06 -10.31
C SER A 97 4.08 -2.63 -9.98
N PHE A 98 3.39 -2.45 -8.86
CA PHE A 98 2.99 -1.14 -8.37
C PHE A 98 4.21 -0.27 -8.02
N TYR A 99 5.14 -0.76 -7.20
CA TYR A 99 6.30 0.03 -6.78
C TYR A 99 7.24 0.37 -7.95
N HIS A 100 7.43 -0.55 -8.90
CA HIS A 100 8.21 -0.26 -10.11
C HIS A 100 7.60 0.89 -10.91
N LEU A 101 6.29 0.84 -11.17
CA LEU A 101 5.63 1.86 -11.99
C LEU A 101 5.50 3.20 -11.25
N LEU A 102 5.24 3.17 -9.93
CA LEU A 102 5.26 4.37 -9.08
C LEU A 102 6.63 5.06 -9.10
N ASN A 103 7.72 4.30 -8.93
CA ASN A 103 9.07 4.86 -8.94
C ASN A 103 9.45 5.44 -10.30
N SER A 104 9.06 4.78 -11.40
CA SER A 104 9.28 5.31 -12.76
C SER A 104 8.55 6.65 -12.93
N LYS A 105 7.26 6.69 -12.61
CA LYS A 105 6.42 7.89 -12.76
C LYS A 105 6.85 9.03 -11.84
N ALA A 106 7.28 8.72 -10.61
CA ALA A 106 7.80 9.72 -9.69
C ALA A 106 9.10 10.35 -10.20
N LYS A 107 10.00 9.54 -10.77
CA LYS A 107 11.23 10.04 -11.40
C LYS A 107 10.94 10.91 -12.62
N GLU A 108 10.05 10.46 -13.51
CA GLU A 108 9.59 11.24 -14.68
C GLU A 108 9.06 12.62 -14.27
N ARG A 109 8.37 12.71 -13.13
CA ARG A 109 7.75 13.94 -12.63
C ARG A 109 8.59 14.72 -11.62
N ASN A 110 9.82 14.29 -11.33
CA ASN A 110 10.69 14.87 -10.30
C ASN A 110 10.03 14.98 -8.91
N ILE A 111 9.14 14.05 -8.57
CA ILE A 111 8.45 14.02 -7.26
C ILE A 111 9.28 13.18 -6.29
N LYS A 112 9.71 13.80 -5.18
CA LYS A 112 10.39 13.08 -4.09
C LYS A 112 9.34 12.34 -3.25
N LEU A 113 9.22 11.02 -3.47
CA LEU A 113 8.32 10.18 -2.68
C LEU A 113 8.83 10.09 -1.23
N THR A 114 8.01 10.49 -0.26
CA THR A 114 8.23 10.15 1.15
C THR A 114 7.75 8.71 1.39
N LEU A 115 8.43 7.73 0.78
CA LEU A 115 8.15 6.33 1.07
C LEU A 115 8.49 6.08 2.54
N GLN A 116 7.50 5.66 3.32
CA GLN A 116 7.71 5.17 4.68
C GLN A 116 8.40 3.81 4.60
N THR A 117 9.71 3.81 4.37
CA THR A 117 10.53 2.60 4.48
C THR A 117 10.64 2.23 5.95
N ASN A 118 10.25 1.00 6.27
CA ASN A 118 10.40 0.49 7.63
C ASN A 118 11.88 0.16 7.84
N ASN A 119 12.63 1.11 8.40
CA ASN A 119 14.10 1.03 8.60
C ASN A 119 14.54 -0.14 9.49
N PHE A 120 13.58 -0.82 10.13
CA PHE A 120 13.82 -1.94 11.04
C PHE A 120 14.52 -3.13 10.39
N THR A 121 14.17 -3.46 9.14
CA THR A 121 14.82 -4.58 8.42
C THR A 121 16.30 -4.28 8.14
N PHE A 122 16.64 -3.03 7.83
CA PHE A 122 18.02 -2.60 7.63
C PHE A 122 18.83 -2.68 8.93
N ILE A 123 18.25 -2.27 10.06
CA ILE A 123 18.89 -2.33 11.37
C ILE A 123 19.17 -3.79 11.79
N ILE A 124 18.24 -4.71 11.55
CA ILE A 124 18.46 -6.14 11.84
C ILE A 124 19.63 -6.69 11.02
N TRP A 125 19.67 -6.41 9.72
CA TRP A 125 20.78 -6.84 8.85
C TRP A 125 22.12 -6.25 9.28
N LEU A 126 22.14 -4.98 9.69
CA LEU A 126 23.33 -4.33 10.23
C LEU A 126 23.82 -5.03 11.50
N PHE A 127 22.91 -5.41 12.40
CA PHE A 127 23.25 -6.12 13.64
C PHE A 127 23.82 -7.52 13.37
N VAL A 128 23.22 -8.26 12.43
CA VAL A 128 23.71 -9.58 12.00
C VAL A 128 25.10 -9.47 11.37
N PHE A 129 25.33 -8.45 10.54
CA PHE A 129 26.64 -8.18 9.95
C PHE A 129 27.72 -7.96 11.02
N PHE A 130 27.44 -7.14 12.04
CA PHE A 130 28.39 -6.89 13.13
C PHE A 130 28.63 -8.13 14.00
N LEU A 131 27.60 -8.94 14.29
CA LEU A 131 27.77 -10.18 15.03
C LEU A 131 28.68 -11.18 14.31
N ILE A 132 28.52 -11.33 13.00
CA ILE A 132 29.39 -12.17 12.16
C ILE A 132 30.82 -11.64 12.17
N LEU A 133 30.98 -10.32 12.05
CA LEU A 133 32.30 -9.69 12.02
C LEU A 133 33.04 -9.84 13.35
N ILE A 134 32.35 -9.69 14.49
CA ILE A 134 32.89 -9.94 15.83
C ILE A 134 33.25 -11.41 16.01
N TYR A 135 32.37 -12.33 15.60
CA TYR A 135 32.64 -13.77 15.67
C TYR A 135 33.91 -14.15 14.89
N ILE A 136 34.06 -13.65 13.65
CA ILE A 136 35.26 -13.87 12.84
C ILE A 136 36.51 -13.30 13.52
N LEU A 137 36.44 -12.10 14.09
CA LEU A 137 37.58 -11.47 14.79
C LEU A 137 38.00 -12.24 16.04
N LEU A 138 37.04 -12.77 16.82
CA LEU A 138 37.31 -13.58 18.00
C LEU A 138 37.90 -14.94 17.66
N ASN A 139 37.45 -15.56 16.57
CA ASN A 139 37.89 -16.89 16.14
C ASN A 139 39.15 -16.88 15.26
N ARG A 140 39.71 -15.70 14.96
CA ARG A 140 40.99 -15.50 14.26
C ARG A 140 42.18 -15.25 15.20
N ARG A 141 41.95 -15.19 16.50
CA ARG A 141 42.99 -15.25 17.56
C ARG A 141 43.16 -16.69 18.00
#